data_AF-A0A174W9M1-F1
#
_entry.id   AF-A0A174W9M1-F1
#
_cell.length_a   1.000
_cell.length_b   1.000
_cell.length_c   1.000
_cell.angle_alpha   90.00
_cell.angle_beta   90.00
_cell.angle_gamma   90.00
#
_symmetry.space_group_name_H-M   'P 1'
#
loop_
_entity.id
_entity.type
_entity.pdbx_description
1 polymer ?
#
loop_
_entity_poly.entity_id
_entity_poly.type
_entity_poly.pdbx_seq_one_letter_code
_entity_poly.pdbx_strand_id
1 'polypeptide(L)'
;MKLLANIFLSGLAILACVSCSKDEDPVLPLEGAKLSVAVKASGTATKAYNPNDVNELEGEAYINNLAVVVFNETGTELLGYKWEALSGAEHSAIIADVPTTKAVRARIIVLANVPRDLLSTVSTYDEFQTRLVDLSSQSQTNLTMSSQVIVTKSALSEEDNYLGYEDLGDQNVDGISDPILLTRVAARIDLVNISTRFAGTPFAGREVRIDAVGIYNMKTKSYYFSEADWGETEAPEPTLSENIIKLQITDNHILSTMKSKSKSF
;
A
#
# COMPACT_ATOMS: atom_id res chain seq x y z
N MET A 1 -54.35 -52.76 -60.88
CA MET A 1 -53.18 -52.53 -60.02
C MET A 1 -53.68 -52.25 -58.60
N LYS A 2 -53.23 -53.06 -57.62
CA LYS A 2 -53.10 -52.83 -56.15
C LYS A 2 -54.33 -52.26 -55.39
N LEU A 3 -55.06 -53.07 -54.60
CA LEU A 3 -54.81 -53.57 -53.22
C LEU A 3 -55.24 -52.58 -52.09
N LEU A 4 -56.27 -52.99 -51.32
CA LEU A 4 -56.47 -52.85 -49.84
C LEU A 4 -56.56 -51.42 -49.25
N ALA A 5 -57.21 -51.11 -48.12
CA ALA A 5 -58.17 -51.73 -47.22
C ALA A 5 -58.46 -50.71 -46.07
N ASN A 6 -59.66 -50.77 -45.48
CA ASN A 6 -59.94 -50.75 -44.03
C ASN A 6 -59.32 -49.71 -43.05
N ILE A 7 -60.24 -49.09 -42.30
CA ILE A 7 -60.33 -49.08 -40.80
C ILE A 7 -59.67 -47.93 -39.98
N PHE A 8 -60.55 -47.36 -39.12
CA PHE A 8 -60.40 -46.77 -37.77
C PHE A 8 -59.55 -45.53 -37.46
N LEU A 9 -60.25 -44.51 -36.95
CA LEU A 9 -60.21 -44.00 -35.56
C LEU A 9 -59.02 -44.46 -34.68
N SER A 10 -58.16 -43.52 -34.30
CA SER A 10 -57.27 -43.68 -33.13
C SER A 10 -57.20 -42.37 -32.34
N GLY A 11 -57.99 -42.31 -31.27
CA GLY A 11 -57.60 -41.58 -30.07
C GLY A 11 -56.74 -42.50 -29.21
N LEU A 12 -55.69 -41.95 -28.58
CA LEU A 12 -55.08 -42.58 -27.41
C LEU A 12 -54.40 -41.51 -26.55
N ALA A 13 -54.96 -41.31 -25.36
CA ALA A 13 -54.29 -40.66 -24.25
C ALA A 13 -53.19 -41.61 -23.72
N ILE A 14 -51.99 -41.06 -23.46
CA ILE A 14 -50.99 -41.72 -22.61
C ILE A 14 -50.52 -40.69 -21.59
N LEU A 15 -50.88 -40.97 -20.34
CA LEU A 15 -50.32 -40.44 -19.11
C LEU A 15 -49.22 -41.42 -18.68
N ALA A 16 -47.97 -40.97 -18.45
CA ALA A 16 -47.05 -41.50 -17.42
C ALA A 16 -45.60 -40.96 -17.53
N CYS A 17 -45.19 -40.28 -16.46
CA CYS A 17 -43.94 -40.43 -15.69
C CYS A 17 -42.55 -40.10 -16.29
N VAL A 18 -41.94 -39.04 -15.75
CA VAL A 18 -40.54 -38.99 -15.27
C VAL A 18 -40.50 -37.93 -14.15
N SER A 19 -40.38 -38.35 -12.89
CA SER A 19 -39.15 -38.56 -12.11
C SER A 19 -38.47 -37.26 -11.67
N CYS A 20 -38.32 -37.11 -10.35
CA CYS A 20 -37.62 -36.03 -9.66
C CYS A 20 -36.15 -35.92 -10.08
N SER A 21 -35.69 -34.69 -10.35
CA SER A 21 -34.47 -34.17 -9.74
C SER A 21 -34.81 -32.82 -9.15
N LYS A 22 -34.30 -32.54 -7.95
CA LYS A 22 -34.30 -31.21 -7.37
C LYS A 22 -33.70 -30.25 -8.40
N ASP A 23 -34.53 -29.38 -8.97
CA ASP A 23 -34.04 -28.13 -9.52
C ASP A 23 -33.67 -27.30 -8.29
N GLU A 24 -32.40 -27.41 -7.87
CA GLU A 24 -31.76 -26.30 -7.18
C GLU A 24 -31.91 -25.13 -8.15
N ASP A 25 -32.76 -24.17 -7.78
CA ASP A 25 -32.86 -22.92 -8.51
C ASP A 25 -31.42 -22.45 -8.81
N PRO A 26 -31.11 -22.04 -10.05
CA PRO A 26 -29.83 -21.43 -10.31
C PRO A 26 -29.77 -20.21 -9.38
N VAL A 27 -28.98 -20.32 -8.32
CA VAL A 27 -28.62 -19.19 -7.46
C VAL A 27 -27.94 -18.24 -8.43
N LEU A 28 -28.72 -17.27 -8.91
CA LEU A 28 -28.18 -16.08 -9.55
C LEU A 28 -27.10 -15.59 -8.60
N PRO A 29 -25.86 -15.33 -9.06
CA PRO A 29 -24.86 -14.73 -8.20
C PRO A 29 -25.53 -13.52 -7.57
N LEU A 30 -25.63 -13.51 -6.24
CA LEU A 30 -26.09 -12.34 -5.50
C LEU A 30 -25.36 -11.16 -6.13
N GLU A 31 -26.08 -10.12 -6.58
CA GLU A 31 -25.45 -8.86 -6.96
C GLU A 31 -24.70 -8.41 -5.71
N GLY A 32 -23.39 -8.68 -5.67
CA GLY A 32 -22.69 -8.90 -4.40
C GLY A 32 -22.58 -7.63 -3.60
N ALA A 33 -22.63 -7.77 -2.27
CA ALA A 33 -22.35 -6.69 -1.32
C ALA A 33 -21.08 -5.93 -1.72
N LYS A 34 -21.12 -4.61 -1.63
CA LYS A 34 -20.00 -3.76 -2.04
C LYS A 34 -19.43 -3.02 -0.85
N LEU A 35 -18.14 -2.68 -0.92
CA LEU A 35 -17.46 -1.84 0.05
C LEU A 35 -16.90 -0.62 -0.66
N SER A 36 -17.23 0.57 -0.17
CA SER A 36 -16.62 1.82 -0.60
C SER A 36 -15.76 2.39 0.53
N VAL A 37 -14.55 2.82 0.20
CA VAL A 37 -13.57 3.30 1.19
C VAL A 37 -13.08 4.69 0.82
N ALA A 38 -13.23 5.62 1.74
CA ALA A 38 -12.59 6.93 1.68
C ALA A 38 -11.29 6.91 2.50
N VAL A 39 -10.23 7.47 1.93
CA VAL A 39 -8.88 7.41 2.48
C VAL A 39 -8.26 8.79 2.62
N LYS A 40 -7.25 8.89 3.48
CA LYS A 40 -6.41 10.07 3.65
C LYS A 40 -4.95 9.67 3.90
N ALA A 41 -4.01 10.30 3.20
CA ALA A 41 -2.60 10.13 3.48
C ALA A 41 -2.26 10.66 4.88
N SER A 42 -1.52 9.87 5.65
CA SER A 42 -1.00 10.26 6.95
C SER A 42 0.12 11.30 6.77
N GLY A 43 -0.04 12.46 7.42
CA GLY A 43 1.04 13.44 7.61
C GLY A 43 1.76 13.16 8.94
N THR A 44 1.64 14.07 9.91
CA THR A 44 2.26 13.91 11.22
C THR A 44 1.44 13.01 12.17
N ALA A 45 2.13 12.22 13.01
CA ALA A 45 1.51 11.34 14.02
C ALA A 45 0.66 12.10 15.07
N THR A 46 0.91 13.40 15.26
CA THR A 46 0.06 14.25 16.11
C THR A 46 -1.09 14.84 15.29
N LYS A 47 -2.34 14.54 15.66
CA LYS A 47 -3.57 15.15 15.08
C LYS A 47 -3.69 16.67 15.35
N ALA A 48 -2.68 17.30 15.94
CA ALA A 48 -2.62 18.76 16.06
C ALA A 48 -2.35 19.34 14.68
N TYR A 49 -3.22 20.26 14.24
CA TYR A 49 -3.08 21.03 13.02
C TYR A 49 -1.68 21.66 12.94
N ASN A 50 -0.79 21.04 12.18
CA ASN A 50 0.37 21.70 11.64
C ASN A 50 0.06 21.96 10.17
N PRO A 51 -0.27 23.20 9.76
CA PRO A 51 -0.63 23.54 8.38
C PRO A 51 0.47 23.20 7.38
N ASN A 52 1.65 22.84 7.88
CA ASN A 52 2.72 22.24 7.15
C ASN A 52 3.16 20.96 7.90
N ASP A 53 2.94 19.77 7.37
CA ASP A 53 4.03 18.81 7.45
C ASP A 53 5.14 19.42 6.58
N VAL A 54 5.95 20.35 7.13
CA VAL A 54 6.85 21.28 6.39
C VAL A 54 7.84 20.54 5.50
N ASN A 55 7.97 19.25 5.72
CA ASN A 55 8.91 18.40 5.04
C ASN A 55 8.30 17.75 3.80
N GLU A 56 6.96 17.69 3.62
CA GLU A 56 6.37 17.07 2.43
C GLU A 56 6.80 17.84 1.17
N LEU A 57 7.40 17.12 0.22
CA LEU A 57 7.71 17.65 -1.10
C LEU A 57 6.53 17.41 -2.05
N GLU A 58 6.37 18.29 -3.04
CA GLU A 58 5.38 18.12 -4.11
C GLU A 58 5.45 16.69 -4.69
N GLY A 59 4.29 16.03 -4.79
CA GLY A 59 4.17 14.67 -5.30
C GLY A 59 4.23 13.56 -4.25
N GLU A 60 4.76 13.81 -3.05
CA GLU A 60 4.89 12.76 -2.02
C GLU A 60 3.53 12.29 -1.49
N ALA A 61 2.49 13.13 -1.61
CA ALA A 61 1.10 12.83 -1.25
C ALA A 61 0.22 12.34 -2.41
N TYR A 62 0.78 12.17 -3.62
CA TYR A 62 0.01 11.69 -4.76
C TYR A 62 -0.53 10.29 -4.50
N ILE A 63 -1.80 10.08 -4.84
CA ILE A 63 -2.47 8.78 -4.80
C ILE A 63 -2.74 8.39 -6.26
N ASN A 64 -1.74 7.79 -6.91
CA ASN A 64 -1.81 7.38 -8.32
C ASN A 64 -2.74 6.19 -8.53
N ASN A 65 -2.92 5.36 -7.51
CA ASN A 65 -3.87 4.26 -7.49
C ASN A 65 -4.25 3.90 -6.06
N LEU A 66 -5.44 3.29 -5.91
CA LEU A 66 -5.87 2.62 -4.68
C LEU A 66 -6.08 1.14 -4.93
N ALA A 67 -5.85 0.35 -3.88
CA ALA A 67 -6.10 -1.07 -3.86
C ALA A 67 -6.72 -1.47 -2.53
N VAL A 68 -7.78 -2.26 -2.55
CA VAL A 68 -8.43 -2.81 -1.36
C VAL A 68 -8.51 -4.31 -1.49
N VAL A 69 -8.14 -5.01 -0.42
CA VAL A 69 -8.30 -6.46 -0.28
C VAL A 69 -9.11 -6.76 0.97
N VAL A 70 -10.07 -7.66 0.82
CA VAL A 70 -11.03 -8.04 1.87
C VAL A 70 -10.95 -9.54 2.08
N PHE A 71 -10.56 -9.97 3.27
CA PHE A 71 -10.60 -11.35 3.71
C PHE A 71 -11.73 -11.57 4.73
N ASN A 72 -12.06 -12.83 5.00
CA ASN A 72 -12.85 -13.18 6.19
C ASN A 72 -12.07 -12.85 7.47
N GLU A 73 -12.75 -12.88 8.63
CA GLU A 73 -12.15 -12.51 9.93
C GLU A 73 -10.81 -13.20 10.22
N THR A 74 -10.69 -14.49 9.88
CA THR A 74 -9.49 -15.31 10.11
C THR A 74 -8.41 -15.17 9.04
N GLY A 75 -8.68 -14.47 7.92
CA GLY A 75 -7.73 -14.32 6.83
C GLY A 75 -7.52 -15.56 5.95
N THR A 76 -8.37 -16.58 6.09
CA THR A 76 -8.24 -17.87 5.38
C THR A 76 -8.95 -17.88 4.03
N GLU A 77 -9.88 -16.95 3.80
CA GLU A 77 -10.65 -16.84 2.58
C GLU A 77 -10.65 -15.39 2.09
N LEU A 78 -10.37 -15.20 0.79
CA LEU A 78 -10.52 -13.93 0.10
C LEU A 78 -12.00 -13.67 -0.22
N LEU A 79 -12.57 -12.61 0.33
CA LEU A 79 -13.94 -12.18 0.06
C LEU A 79 -14.04 -11.30 -1.18
N GLY A 80 -12.98 -10.57 -1.51
CA GLY A 80 -12.87 -9.80 -2.74
C GLY A 80 -11.75 -8.78 -2.70
N TYR A 81 -11.50 -8.14 -3.85
CA TYR A 81 -10.48 -7.11 -3.99
C TYR A 81 -10.81 -6.17 -5.15
N LYS A 82 -10.19 -4.98 -5.14
CA LYS A 82 -10.23 -4.04 -6.26
C LYS A 82 -8.91 -3.27 -6.32
N TRP A 83 -8.45 -2.98 -7.53
CA TRP A 83 -7.38 -2.02 -7.79
C TRP A 83 -7.90 -0.99 -8.80
N GLU A 84 -7.60 0.28 -8.58
CA GLU A 84 -8.08 1.37 -9.43
C GLU A 84 -7.00 2.44 -9.60
N ALA A 85 -6.69 2.79 -10.84
CA ALA A 85 -5.85 3.94 -11.16
C ALA A 85 -6.65 5.23 -10.99
N LEU A 86 -6.02 6.24 -10.38
CA LEU A 86 -6.61 7.55 -10.18
C LEU A 86 -5.81 8.60 -10.96
N SER A 87 -6.46 9.70 -11.34
CA SER A 87 -5.82 10.81 -12.03
C SER A 87 -5.96 12.08 -11.21
N GLY A 88 -4.82 12.66 -10.80
CA GLY A 88 -4.78 13.92 -10.05
C GLY A 88 -5.31 13.83 -8.62
N ALA A 89 -5.39 12.62 -8.04
CA ALA A 89 -5.76 12.45 -6.63
C ALA A 89 -4.54 12.68 -5.74
N GLU A 90 -4.71 13.47 -4.69
CA GLU A 90 -3.67 13.87 -3.74
C GLU A 90 -4.28 14.06 -2.36
N HIS A 91 -3.54 13.67 -1.31
CA HIS A 91 -3.90 13.72 0.12
C HIS A 91 -5.11 12.88 0.54
N SER A 92 -6.12 12.72 -0.31
CA SER A 92 -7.34 11.97 -0.07
C SER A 92 -7.93 11.44 -1.37
N ALA A 93 -8.61 10.31 -1.28
CA ALA A 93 -9.20 9.64 -2.43
C ALA A 93 -10.33 8.71 -1.98
N ILE A 94 -11.09 8.20 -2.95
CA ILE A 94 -12.14 7.21 -2.74
C ILE A 94 -11.89 6.05 -3.70
N ILE A 95 -12.09 4.83 -3.20
CA ILE A 95 -12.26 3.63 -4.01
C ILE A 95 -13.63 3.03 -3.70
N ALA A 96 -14.55 3.15 -4.67
CA ALA A 96 -15.92 2.69 -4.52
C ALA A 96 -16.09 1.25 -5.02
N ASP A 97 -17.20 0.62 -4.65
CA ASP A 97 -17.68 -0.62 -5.26
C ASP A 97 -16.67 -1.79 -5.23
N VAL A 98 -15.90 -1.92 -4.15
CA VAL A 98 -15.04 -3.09 -3.94
C VAL A 98 -15.94 -4.31 -3.70
N PRO A 99 -15.85 -5.38 -4.52
CA PRO A 99 -16.73 -6.53 -4.36
C PRO A 99 -16.44 -7.26 -3.05
N THR A 100 -17.50 -7.67 -2.35
CA THR A 100 -17.43 -8.55 -1.18
C THR A 100 -18.44 -9.68 -1.34
N THR A 101 -17.94 -10.92 -1.39
CA THR A 101 -18.77 -12.09 -1.74
C THR A 101 -19.69 -12.58 -0.62
N LYS A 102 -19.47 -12.14 0.63
CA LYS A 102 -20.21 -12.61 1.81
C LYS A 102 -20.42 -11.51 2.84
N ALA A 103 -21.62 -11.47 3.41
CA ALA A 103 -22.00 -10.64 4.56
C ALA A 103 -21.49 -11.25 5.87
N VAL A 104 -20.17 -11.16 6.10
CA VAL A 104 -19.49 -11.70 7.29
C VAL A 104 -18.54 -10.67 7.89
N ARG A 105 -18.03 -10.94 9.10
CA ARG A 105 -16.91 -10.16 9.64
C ARG A 105 -15.70 -10.31 8.72
N ALA A 106 -15.12 -9.17 8.40
CA ALA A 106 -14.04 -9.04 7.44
C ALA A 106 -12.75 -8.50 8.08
N ARG A 107 -11.64 -8.81 7.40
CA ARG A 107 -10.31 -8.24 7.58
C ARG A 107 -9.96 -7.48 6.30
N ILE A 108 -9.80 -6.15 6.42
CA ILE A 108 -9.66 -5.24 5.28
C ILE A 108 -8.29 -4.57 5.35
N ILE A 109 -7.61 -4.49 4.20
CA ILE A 109 -6.37 -3.73 4.03
C ILE A 109 -6.53 -2.81 2.83
N VAL A 110 -6.14 -1.55 3.01
CA VAL A 110 -6.17 -0.51 1.98
C VAL A 110 -4.76 -0.09 1.66
N LEU A 111 -4.42 0.00 0.38
CA LEU A 111 -3.09 0.36 -0.10
C LEU A 111 -3.20 1.45 -1.17
N ALA A 112 -2.15 2.26 -1.29
CA ALA A 112 -1.99 3.22 -2.36
C ALA A 112 -0.63 3.05 -3.04
N ASN A 113 -0.56 3.41 -4.33
CA ASN A 113 0.66 3.40 -5.14
C ASN A 113 1.33 2.02 -5.16
N VAL A 114 0.53 0.99 -5.46
CA VAL A 114 0.97 -0.41 -5.55
C VAL A 114 0.85 -0.96 -6.98
N PRO A 115 1.58 -2.03 -7.33
CA PRO A 115 1.46 -2.67 -8.63
C PRO A 115 0.02 -3.14 -8.91
N ARG A 116 -0.44 -2.98 -10.15
CA ARG A 116 -1.79 -3.40 -10.60
C ARG A 116 -2.08 -4.86 -10.29
N ASP A 117 -1.10 -5.73 -10.55
CA ASP A 117 -1.26 -7.18 -10.42
C ASP A 117 -0.94 -7.70 -9.00
N LEU A 118 -0.74 -6.81 -8.02
CA LEU A 118 -0.43 -7.19 -6.65
C LEU A 118 -1.54 -8.07 -6.05
N LEU A 119 -2.80 -7.64 -6.20
CA LEU A 119 -3.95 -8.28 -5.54
C LEU A 119 -4.51 -9.48 -6.30
N SER A 120 -4.27 -9.59 -7.61
CA SER A 120 -4.81 -10.67 -8.44
C SER A 120 -4.25 -12.05 -8.12
N THR A 121 -3.13 -12.09 -7.39
CA THR A 121 -2.43 -13.32 -6.97
C THR A 121 -2.58 -13.61 -5.48
N VAL A 122 -3.38 -12.82 -4.76
CA VAL A 122 -3.59 -12.97 -3.32
C VAL A 122 -4.62 -14.05 -3.06
N SER A 123 -4.39 -14.88 -2.04
CA SER A 123 -5.31 -15.96 -1.66
C SER A 123 -5.63 -15.95 -0.16
N THR A 124 -4.62 -15.82 0.69
CA THR A 124 -4.78 -15.75 2.15
C THR A 124 -4.08 -14.52 2.72
N TYR A 125 -4.50 -14.11 3.91
CA TYR A 125 -3.91 -13.01 4.64
C TYR A 125 -2.43 -13.28 4.96
N ASP A 126 -2.12 -14.46 5.51
CA ASP A 126 -0.75 -14.83 5.89
C ASP A 126 0.20 -14.80 4.68
N GLU A 127 -0.26 -15.24 3.50
CA GLU A 127 0.53 -15.17 2.27
C GLU A 127 0.74 -13.71 1.83
N PHE A 128 -0.31 -12.89 1.89
CA PHE A 128 -0.23 -11.47 1.55
C PHE A 128 0.71 -10.70 2.47
N GLN A 129 0.78 -11.06 3.76
CA GLN A 129 1.74 -10.48 4.72
C GLN A 129 3.20 -10.73 4.31
N THR A 130 3.50 -11.77 3.52
CA THR A 130 4.87 -12.04 3.08
C THR A 130 5.31 -11.19 1.88
N ARG A 131 4.38 -10.47 1.23
CA ARG A 131 4.67 -9.69 0.02
C ARG A 131 5.54 -8.49 0.35
N LEU A 132 6.54 -8.27 -0.50
CA LEU A 132 7.52 -7.21 -0.35
C LEU A 132 7.37 -6.16 -1.44
N VAL A 133 7.53 -4.89 -1.05
CA VAL A 133 7.75 -3.76 -1.94
C VAL A 133 9.24 -3.44 -1.98
N ASP A 134 9.76 -3.13 -3.16
CA ASP A 134 11.16 -2.79 -3.38
C ASP A 134 11.35 -1.28 -3.48
N LEU A 135 12.45 -0.76 -2.92
CA LEU A 135 12.78 0.66 -2.93
C LEU A 135 12.87 1.23 -4.35
N SER A 136 13.23 0.41 -5.34
CA SER A 136 13.26 0.83 -6.75
C SER A 136 11.91 1.27 -7.31
N SER A 137 10.80 0.89 -6.67
CA SER A 137 9.44 1.34 -7.02
C SER A 137 9.05 2.67 -6.37
N GLN A 138 9.86 3.14 -5.41
CA GLN A 138 9.60 4.34 -4.64
C GLN A 138 10.24 5.54 -5.32
N SER A 139 9.47 6.63 -5.45
CA SER A 139 9.96 7.90 -5.96
C SER A 139 9.17 9.04 -5.32
N GLN A 140 9.66 10.26 -5.46
CA GLN A 140 8.99 11.44 -4.93
C GLN A 140 7.51 11.52 -5.34
N THR A 141 7.15 11.11 -6.57
CA THR A 141 5.78 11.14 -7.09
C THR A 141 5.06 9.79 -7.02
N ASN A 142 5.63 8.79 -6.33
CA ASN A 142 5.04 7.46 -6.17
C ASN A 142 5.61 6.79 -4.91
N LEU A 143 5.00 7.07 -3.76
CA LEU A 143 5.34 6.46 -2.47
C LEU A 143 4.23 5.48 -2.06
N THR A 144 4.59 4.22 -1.83
CA THR A 144 3.64 3.20 -1.38
C THR A 144 3.16 3.53 0.04
N MET A 145 1.83 3.47 0.22
CA MET A 145 1.18 3.70 1.52
C MET A 145 0.21 2.57 1.82
N SER A 146 -0.06 2.35 3.10
CA SER A 146 -1.05 1.36 3.55
C SER A 146 -1.72 1.77 4.85
N SER A 147 -2.94 1.26 5.03
CA SER A 147 -3.64 1.32 6.31
C SER A 147 -3.11 0.29 7.29
N GLN A 148 -3.51 0.43 8.55
CA GLN A 148 -3.58 -0.71 9.46
C GLN A 148 -4.47 -1.82 8.90
N VAL A 149 -4.38 -3.01 9.51
CA VAL A 149 -5.33 -4.08 9.22
C VAL A 149 -6.63 -3.81 9.99
N ILE A 150 -7.73 -3.63 9.28
CA ILE A 150 -9.04 -3.34 9.85
C ILE A 150 -9.79 -4.66 10.02
N VAL A 151 -9.93 -5.13 11.26
CA VAL A 151 -10.78 -6.27 11.58
C VAL A 151 -12.11 -5.76 12.11
N THR A 152 -13.16 -5.94 11.30
CA THR A 152 -14.51 -5.48 11.63
C THR A 152 -15.07 -6.20 12.86
N LYS A 153 -15.81 -5.49 13.71
CA LYS A 153 -16.56 -6.02 14.85
C LYS A 153 -17.92 -6.53 14.39
N SER A 154 -18.56 -5.80 13.47
CA SER A 154 -19.83 -6.16 12.85
C SER A 154 -19.61 -6.92 11.55
N ALA A 155 -20.53 -7.79 11.17
CA ALA A 155 -20.51 -8.37 9.84
C ALA A 155 -20.77 -7.28 8.78
N LEU A 156 -20.15 -7.41 7.60
CA LEU A 156 -20.58 -6.66 6.43
C LEU A 156 -22.05 -6.99 6.12
N SER A 157 -22.78 -6.03 5.56
CA SER A 157 -24.16 -6.23 5.10
C SER A 157 -24.20 -6.84 3.70
N GLU A 158 -25.37 -7.33 3.28
CA GLU A 158 -25.61 -7.78 1.90
C GLU A 158 -25.74 -6.61 0.90
N GLU A 159 -25.84 -5.38 1.40
CA GLU A 159 -25.97 -4.14 0.65
C GLU A 159 -24.62 -3.40 0.55
N ASP A 160 -24.64 -2.10 0.24
CA ASP A 160 -23.47 -1.24 0.23
C ASP A 160 -22.93 -0.99 1.65
N ASN A 161 -21.61 -1.14 1.80
CA ASN A 161 -20.85 -0.94 3.02
C ASN A 161 -19.89 0.24 2.84
N TYR A 162 -19.65 1.01 3.90
CA TYR A 162 -18.82 2.22 3.84
C TYR A 162 -17.76 2.24 4.94
N LEU A 163 -16.58 2.73 4.60
CA LEU A 163 -15.52 3.06 5.56
C LEU A 163 -14.97 4.45 5.27
N GLY A 164 -14.89 5.27 6.31
CA GLY A 164 -14.26 6.59 6.26
C GLY A 164 -15.09 7.70 5.63
N TYR A 165 -16.40 7.51 5.46
CA TYR A 165 -17.31 8.54 4.96
C TYR A 165 -17.84 9.39 6.12
N GLU A 166 -17.27 10.58 6.29
CA GLU A 166 -17.62 11.49 7.40
C GLU A 166 -19.13 11.80 7.44
N ASP A 167 -19.73 12.08 6.28
CA ASP A 167 -21.15 12.42 6.14
C ASP A 167 -22.11 11.27 6.49
N LEU A 168 -21.63 10.02 6.49
CA LEU A 168 -22.42 8.84 6.77
C LEU A 168 -22.40 8.45 8.26
N GLY A 169 -21.48 8.99 9.06
CA GLY A 169 -21.41 8.76 10.50
C GLY A 169 -21.49 7.27 10.88
N ASP A 170 -22.47 6.91 11.71
CA ASP A 170 -22.70 5.53 12.19
C ASP A 170 -23.14 4.53 11.11
N GLN A 171 -23.43 4.97 9.89
CA GLN A 171 -23.71 4.07 8.76
C GLN A 171 -22.43 3.43 8.20
N ASN A 172 -21.26 3.96 8.54
CA ASN A 172 -20.00 3.29 8.24
C ASN A 172 -19.88 2.00 9.05
N VAL A 173 -19.15 1.03 8.51
CA VAL A 173 -18.83 -0.22 9.22
C VAL A 173 -18.18 0.12 10.55
N ASP A 174 -18.78 -0.37 11.64
CA ASP A 174 -18.39 -0.11 13.02
C ASP A 174 -18.33 1.38 13.42
N GLY A 175 -19.05 2.25 12.71
CA GLY A 175 -19.03 3.69 12.93
C GLY A 175 -17.70 4.36 12.59
N ILE A 176 -16.86 3.72 11.76
CA ILE A 176 -15.57 4.27 11.32
C ILE A 176 -15.82 5.30 10.23
N SER A 177 -16.20 6.52 10.62
CA SER A 177 -16.53 7.62 9.72
C SER A 177 -15.32 8.48 9.31
N ASP A 178 -14.25 8.49 10.09
CA ASP A 178 -13.02 9.20 9.73
C ASP A 178 -12.33 8.50 8.55
N PRO A 179 -11.86 9.23 7.51
CA PRO A 179 -11.15 8.64 6.38
C PRO A 179 -10.00 7.74 6.82
N ILE A 180 -9.89 6.58 6.17
CA ILE A 180 -8.88 5.58 6.53
C ILE A 180 -7.49 6.16 6.27
N LEU A 181 -6.68 6.22 7.32
CA LEU A 181 -5.32 6.74 7.25
C LEU A 181 -4.41 5.76 6.49
N LEU A 182 -3.66 6.29 5.52
CA LEU A 182 -2.65 5.56 4.76
C LEU A 182 -1.27 6.10 5.08
N THR A 183 -0.43 5.27 5.70
CA THR A 183 0.91 5.63 6.16
C THR A 183 1.95 5.12 5.17
N ARG A 184 2.93 5.97 4.82
CA ARG A 184 4.04 5.63 3.92
C ARG A 184 4.92 4.55 4.53
N VAL A 185 5.31 3.57 3.72
CA VAL A 185 6.28 2.53 4.14
C VAL A 185 7.74 2.97 4.00
N ALA A 186 7.99 3.97 3.15
CA ALA A 186 9.29 4.57 2.96
C ALA A 186 9.55 5.71 3.96
N ALA A 187 10.82 5.92 4.30
CA ALA A 187 11.28 7.08 5.05
C ALA A 187 12.19 7.95 4.17
N ARG A 188 12.32 9.24 4.53
CA ARG A 188 13.23 10.18 3.86
C ARG A 188 14.37 10.60 4.79
N ILE A 189 15.58 10.70 4.24
CA ILE A 189 16.78 11.17 4.95
C ILE A 189 17.31 12.40 4.22
N ASP A 190 17.26 13.54 4.89
CA ASP A 190 17.73 14.81 4.35
C ASP A 190 19.01 15.26 5.07
N LEU A 191 20.12 15.35 4.34
CA LEU A 191 21.36 15.94 4.85
C LEU A 191 21.28 17.47 4.75
N VAL A 192 20.87 18.13 5.83
CA VAL A 192 20.58 19.57 5.83
C VAL A 192 21.81 20.47 5.97
N ASN A 193 22.90 19.99 6.58
CA ASN A 193 24.12 20.78 6.77
C ASN A 193 25.35 19.90 7.08
N ILE A 194 26.54 20.33 6.63
CA ILE A 194 27.84 19.80 7.05
C ILE A 194 28.71 20.97 7.51
N SER A 195 29.31 20.86 8.70
CA SER A 195 30.19 21.90 9.25
C SER A 195 31.40 21.30 9.96
N THR A 196 32.55 21.97 9.91
CA THR A 196 33.73 21.60 10.69
C THR A 196 33.75 22.36 12.03
N ARG A 197 34.43 21.79 13.03
CA ARG A 197 34.66 22.42 14.35
C ARG A 197 36.15 22.51 14.65
N PHE A 198 36.89 23.19 13.78
CA PHE A 198 38.36 23.24 13.83
C PHE A 198 38.94 24.35 14.71
N ALA A 199 38.13 25.31 15.17
CA ALA A 199 38.59 26.37 16.06
C ALA A 199 39.26 25.79 17.32
N GLY A 200 40.45 26.28 17.66
CA GLY A 200 41.23 25.77 18.80
C GLY A 200 41.90 24.40 18.62
N THR A 201 41.88 23.84 17.40
CA THR A 201 42.54 22.57 17.06
C THR A 201 43.74 22.79 16.12
N PRO A 202 44.63 21.80 15.94
CA PRO A 202 45.67 21.84 14.89
C PRO A 202 45.13 21.96 13.45
N PHE A 203 43.82 21.83 13.25
CA PHE A 203 43.16 21.97 11.96
C PHE A 203 42.54 23.36 11.74
N ALA A 204 42.72 24.30 12.68
CA ALA A 204 42.19 25.65 12.55
C ALA A 204 42.66 26.30 11.24
N GLY A 205 41.72 26.84 10.46
CA GLY A 205 42.00 27.42 9.15
C GLY A 205 42.08 26.42 7.99
N ARG A 206 41.86 25.11 8.23
CA ARG A 206 41.76 24.09 7.17
C ARG A 206 40.30 23.91 6.72
N GLU A 207 40.14 23.45 5.49
CA GLU A 207 38.84 23.17 4.87
C GLU A 207 38.67 21.68 4.57
N VAL A 208 37.42 21.24 4.43
CA VAL A 208 37.06 19.87 4.02
C VAL A 208 36.29 19.96 2.71
N ARG A 209 36.72 19.21 1.70
CA ARG A 209 35.95 18.99 0.47
C ARG A 209 35.13 17.72 0.64
N ILE A 210 33.84 17.79 0.32
CA ILE A 210 32.92 16.63 0.34
C ILE A 210 32.90 16.05 -1.08
N ASP A 211 33.44 14.85 -1.24
CA ASP A 211 33.53 14.22 -2.56
C ASP A 211 32.25 13.45 -2.94
N ALA A 212 31.59 12.80 -1.96
CA ALA A 212 30.35 12.05 -2.17
C ALA A 212 29.55 11.92 -0.86
N VAL A 213 28.25 11.65 -1.00
CA VAL A 213 27.31 11.30 0.08
C VAL A 213 26.53 10.06 -0.33
N GLY A 214 26.32 9.12 0.58
CA GLY A 214 25.56 7.90 0.34
C GLY A 214 24.95 7.34 1.63
N ILE A 215 23.98 6.43 1.48
CA ILE A 215 23.33 5.76 2.61
C ILE A 215 23.89 4.34 2.73
N TYR A 216 24.29 3.98 3.95
CA TYR A 216 24.77 2.65 4.30
C TYR A 216 23.69 1.85 5.00
N ASN A 217 23.70 0.53 4.82
CA ASN A 217 22.78 -0.41 5.47
C ASN A 217 21.31 -0.04 5.25
N MET A 218 21.00 0.52 4.09
CA MET A 218 19.64 0.87 3.70
C MET A 218 18.87 -0.41 3.36
N LYS A 219 17.75 -0.63 4.04
CA LYS A 219 16.80 -1.67 3.64
C LYS A 219 16.16 -1.28 2.32
N THR A 220 16.33 -2.13 1.31
CA THR A 220 15.74 -1.91 -0.02
C THR A 220 14.41 -2.62 -0.20
N LYS A 221 13.93 -3.35 0.82
CA LYS A 221 12.65 -4.05 0.81
C LYS A 221 11.89 -3.78 2.11
N SER A 222 10.57 -3.71 1.99
CA SER A 222 9.63 -3.51 3.08
C SER A 222 8.43 -4.43 2.86
N TYR A 223 7.74 -4.83 3.92
CA TYR A 223 6.36 -5.31 3.80
C TYR A 223 5.46 -4.17 3.30
N TYR A 224 4.35 -4.53 2.65
CA TYR A 224 3.40 -3.52 2.14
C TYR A 224 2.59 -2.83 3.24
N PHE A 225 2.33 -3.51 4.36
CA PHE A 225 1.46 -3.04 5.44
C PHE A 225 1.84 -3.70 6.77
N SER A 226 1.29 -3.16 7.86
CA SER A 226 1.44 -3.69 9.22
C SER A 226 0.06 -3.85 9.88
N GLU A 227 -0.05 -4.69 10.91
CA GLU A 227 -1.34 -4.91 11.59
C GLU A 227 -1.83 -3.65 12.31
N ALA A 228 -0.94 -2.96 13.02
CA ALA A 228 -1.22 -1.72 13.72
C ALA A 228 -1.06 -0.51 12.80
N ASP A 229 -1.80 0.56 13.06
CA ASP A 229 -1.54 1.85 12.40
C ASP A 229 -0.14 2.33 12.74
N TRP A 230 0.61 2.71 11.70
CA TRP A 230 2.04 3.05 11.83
C TRP A 230 2.88 1.94 12.49
N GLY A 231 2.49 0.68 12.34
CA GLY A 231 3.27 -0.47 12.82
C GLY A 231 4.50 -0.75 11.97
N GLU A 232 5.35 -1.68 12.44
CA GLU A 232 6.58 -2.09 11.77
C GLU A 232 6.32 -2.70 10.37
N THR A 233 7.01 -2.18 9.35
CA THR A 233 6.99 -2.73 7.98
C THR A 233 8.36 -3.22 7.51
N GLU A 234 9.36 -3.26 8.39
CA GLU A 234 10.71 -3.71 8.04
C GLU A 234 10.70 -5.17 7.58
N ALA A 235 11.22 -5.43 6.37
CA ALA A 235 11.38 -6.78 5.85
C ALA A 235 12.67 -7.45 6.37
N PRO A 236 12.67 -8.78 6.54
CA PRO A 236 13.90 -9.53 6.81
C PRO A 236 14.93 -9.36 5.67
N GLU A 237 16.20 -9.27 6.04
CA GLU A 237 17.36 -8.86 5.20
C GLU A 237 17.45 -9.49 3.80
N PRO A 238 18.00 -8.72 2.84
CA PRO A 238 19.24 -9.19 2.20
C PRO A 238 20.39 -8.16 2.24
N THR A 239 21.55 -8.66 2.69
CA THR A 239 22.96 -8.20 2.54
C THR A 239 23.24 -6.76 2.10
N LEU A 240 23.83 -5.99 3.03
CA LEU A 240 24.86 -4.96 2.85
C LEU A 240 25.11 -4.51 1.40
N SER A 241 24.55 -3.36 1.01
CA SER A 241 25.11 -2.58 -0.09
C SER A 241 26.35 -1.83 0.42
N GLU A 242 27.53 -2.30 0.03
CA GLU A 242 28.78 -1.58 0.26
C GLU A 242 28.84 -0.36 -0.67
N ASN A 243 28.87 0.86 -0.13
CA ASN A 243 29.24 2.05 -0.89
C ASN A 243 30.25 2.91 -0.12
N ILE A 244 31.52 2.52 -0.22
CA ILE A 244 32.73 3.11 0.40
C ILE A 244 32.70 4.65 0.52
N ILE A 245 32.70 5.18 1.75
CA ILE A 245 33.08 6.56 2.06
C ILE A 245 34.59 6.70 1.82
N LYS A 246 34.98 7.43 0.77
CA LYS A 246 36.34 7.96 0.63
C LYS A 246 36.34 9.41 1.08
N LEU A 247 36.83 9.65 2.30
CA LEU A 247 37.16 10.99 2.77
C LEU A 247 38.58 11.32 2.30
N GLN A 248 38.72 12.22 1.31
CA GLN A 248 40.03 12.71 0.88
C GLN A 248 40.32 14.09 1.49
N ILE A 249 41.09 14.10 2.57
CA ILE A 249 41.67 15.35 3.10
C ILE A 249 42.73 15.82 2.10
N THR A 250 42.51 16.96 1.45
CA THR A 250 43.48 17.54 0.52
C THR A 250 44.19 18.70 1.22
N ASP A 251 45.48 18.57 1.51
CA ASP A 251 46.31 19.68 1.98
C ASP A 251 46.74 20.53 0.78
N ASN A 252 46.05 21.65 0.54
CA ASN A 252 46.50 22.66 -0.41
C ASN A 252 47.40 23.67 0.32
N HIS A 253 48.68 23.33 0.49
CA HIS A 253 49.70 24.35 0.69
C HIS A 253 50.84 24.19 -0.32
N ILE A 254 50.89 25.16 -1.23
CA ILE A 254 52.08 25.54 -1.99
C ILE A 254 53.22 25.74 -0.99
N LEU A 255 54.27 24.91 -1.08
CA LEU A 255 55.53 25.12 -0.37
C LEU A 255 56.13 26.46 -0.78
N SER A 256 55.95 27.49 0.03
CA SER A 256 56.91 28.60 0.06
C SER A 256 57.96 28.27 1.11
N THR A 257 59.14 27.87 0.65
CA THR A 257 60.33 27.65 1.47
C THR A 257 60.76 28.99 2.08
N MET A 258 60.49 29.21 3.37
CA MET A 258 61.18 30.26 4.12
C MET A 258 62.58 29.78 4.53
N LYS A 259 63.61 30.36 3.88
CA LYS A 259 65.02 30.22 4.25
C LYS A 259 65.25 30.78 5.66
N SER A 260 65.66 29.91 6.58
CA SER A 260 66.28 30.32 7.86
C SER A 260 67.64 30.95 7.59
N LYS A 261 67.81 32.24 7.91
CA LYS A 261 69.13 32.85 8.12
C LYS A 261 69.45 32.76 9.61
N SER A 262 70.32 31.81 9.95
CA SER A 262 71.03 31.81 11.23
C SER A 262 72.10 32.92 11.19
N LYS A 263 72.04 33.85 12.14
CA LYS A 263 73.18 34.67 12.58
C LYS A 263 73.52 34.21 14.00
N SER A 264 74.73 33.72 14.20
CA SER A 264 75.36 33.61 15.51
C SER A 264 76.61 34.47 15.53
N PHE A 265 76.84 35.15 16.65
CA PHE A 265 78.13 35.73 17.02
C PHE A 265 79.13 34.61 17.33
#